data_AF-A0AA43ULC3-F1
#
_entry.id   AF-A0AA43ULC3-F1
#
_cell.length_a   1.000
_cell.length_b   1.000
_cell.length_c   1.000
_cell.angle_alpha   90.00
_cell.angle_beta   90.00
_cell.angle_gamma   90.00
#
_symmetry.space_group_name_H-M   'P 1'
#
loop_
_entity.id
_entity.type
_entity.pdbx_description
1 polymer ?
#
loop_
_entity_poly.entity_id
_entity_poly.type
_entity_poly.pdbx_seq_one_letter_code
_entity_poly.pdbx_strand_id
1 'polypeptide(L)' 'MDPFVVCVCMAASLAGCAMGLFSGLVPGIHVNTLAALMLSSYAFIEGLVPLEGEEAAVAVCCCIMSA' A
#
# COMPACT_ATOMS: atom_id res chain seq x y z
N MET A 1 -5.24 -17.25 4.51
CA MET A 1 -4.86 -15.90 4.94
C MET A 1 -5.16 -15.79 6.40
N ASP A 2 -4.11 -15.60 7.16
CA ASP A 2 -4.14 -15.46 8.61
C ASP A 2 -4.87 -14.17 8.96
N PRO A 3 -5.63 -14.12 10.06
CA PRO A 3 -6.38 -12.92 10.44
C PRO A 3 -5.47 -11.69 10.62
N PHE A 4 -4.19 -11.92 10.94
CA PHE A 4 -3.18 -10.87 10.98
C PHE A 4 -2.94 -10.23 9.60
N VAL A 5 -2.71 -11.06 8.57
CA VAL A 5 -2.48 -10.60 7.19
C VAL A 5 -3.70 -9.84 6.66
N VAL A 6 -4.90 -10.34 6.95
CA VAL A 6 -6.16 -9.65 6.57
C VAL A 6 -6.25 -8.26 7.20
N CYS A 7 -5.87 -8.13 8.48
CA CYS A 7 -5.86 -6.85 9.17
C CYS A 7 -4.84 -5.87 8.55
N VAL A 8 -3.66 -6.37 8.19
CA VAL A 8 -2.63 -5.58 7.51
C VAL A 8 -3.09 -5.14 6.12
N CYS A 9 -3.72 -6.03 5.34
CA CYS A 9 -4.29 -5.68 4.04
C CYS A 9 -5.39 -4.62 4.16
N MET A 10 -6.25 -4.71 5.18
CA MET A 10 -7.26 -3.66 5.43
C MET A 10 -6.63 -2.32 5.79
N ALA A 11 -5.59 -2.31 6.64
CA ALA A 11 -4.84 -1.10 6.96
C ALA A 11 -4.16 -0.50 5.72
N ALA A 12 -3.57 -1.36 4.87
CA ALA A 12 -2.95 -0.97 3.62
C ALA A 12 -3.98 -0.37 2.64
N SER A 13 -5.17 -0.97 2.49
CA SER A 13 -6.26 -0.38 1.69
C SER A 13 -6.71 0.98 2.21
N LEU A 14 -6.82 1.15 3.53
CA LEU A 14 -7.15 2.44 4.15
C LEU A 14 -6.08 3.51 3.86
N ALA A 15 -4.80 3.14 3.97
CA ALA A 15 -3.69 4.01 3.61
C ALA A 15 -3.73 4.38 2.11
N GLY A 16 -3.97 3.38 1.25
CA GLY A 16 -4.16 3.55 -0.19
C GLY A 16 -5.23 4.59 -0.50
N CYS A 17 -6.44 4.43 0.03
CA CYS A 17 -7.53 5.38 -0.15
C CYS A 17 -7.17 6.80 0.33
N ALA A 18 -6.48 6.93 1.48
CA ALA A 18 -6.07 8.23 1.99
C ALA A 18 -5.04 8.90 1.06
N MET A 19 -4.10 8.13 0.51
CA MET A 19 -3.09 8.61 -0.43
C MET A 19 -3.67 8.93 -1.80
N GLY A 20 -4.63 8.14 -2.29
CA GLY A 20 -5.40 8.40 -3.49
C GLY A 20 -6.19 9.70 -3.40
N LEU A 21 -6.91 9.91 -2.29
CA LEU A 21 -7.60 11.18 -1.99
C LEU A 21 -6.61 12.35 -1.95
N PHE A 22 -5.48 12.19 -1.25
CA PHE A 22 -4.47 13.22 -1.18
C PHE A 22 -3.88 13.57 -2.55
N SER A 23 -3.54 12.56 -3.35
CA SER A 23 -3.03 12.73 -4.72
C SER A 23 -4.06 13.34 -5.67
N GLY A 24 -5.35 13.05 -5.48
CA GLY A 24 -6.43 13.67 -6.25
C GLY A 24 -6.67 15.14 -5.89
N LEU A 25 -6.38 15.52 -4.65
CA LEU A 25 -6.48 16.91 -4.17
C LEU A 25 -5.23 17.73 -4.46
N VAL A 26 -4.04 17.11 -4.47
CA VAL A 26 -2.77 17.76 -4.79
C VAL A 26 -2.54 17.71 -6.30
N PRO A 27 -2.65 18.85 -7.02
CA PRO A 27 -2.44 18.86 -8.46
C PRO A 27 -0.99 18.48 -8.79
N GLY A 28 -0.82 17.54 -9.73
CA GLY A 28 0.48 17.18 -10.31
C GLY A 28 1.03 15.80 -9.92
N ILE A 29 0.41 15.05 -9.00
CA ILE A 29 0.76 13.64 -8.75
C ILE A 29 -0.17 12.74 -9.55
N HIS A 30 0.39 12.02 -10.51
CA HIS A 30 -0.35 11.01 -11.27
C HIS A 30 -0.45 9.72 -10.46
N VAL A 31 -1.57 9.00 -10.60
CA VAL A 31 -1.82 7.72 -9.90
C VAL A 31 -0.67 6.72 -10.10
N ASN A 32 -0.10 6.65 -11.30
CA ASN A 32 1.10 5.83 -11.57
C ASN A 32 2.35 6.21 -10.77
N THR A 33 2.57 7.50 -10.49
CA THR A 33 3.72 7.96 -9.71
C THR A 33 3.57 7.58 -8.24
N LEU A 34 2.35 7.68 -7.72
CA LEU A 34 2.00 7.21 -6.38
C LEU A 34 2.20 5.69 -6.25
N ALA A 35 1.70 4.92 -7.22
CA ALA A 35 1.87 3.48 -7.26
C ALA A 35 3.35 3.06 -7.32
N ALA A 36 4.18 3.75 -8.10
CA ALA A 36 5.61 3.50 -8.18
C ALA A 36 6.34 3.79 -6.85
N LEU A 37 5.94 4.83 -6.12
CA LEU A 37 6.45 5.11 -4.77
C LEU A 37 6.03 4.06 -3.74
N MET A 38 4.81 3.55 -3.84
CA MET A 38 4.33 2.46 -2.97
C MET A 38 5.02 1.12 -3.29
N LEU A 39 5.34 0.87 -4.55
CA LEU A 39 6.10 -0.31 -4.93
C LEU A 39 7.56 -0.23 -4.46
N SER A 40 8.18 0.96 -4.50
CA SER A 40 9.55 1.15 -4.01
C SER A 40 9.65 1.08 -2.48
N SER A 41 8.56 1.37 -1.76
CA SER A 41 8.51 1.23 -0.30
C SER A 41 8.30 -0.21 0.18
N TYR A 42 8.21 -1.19 -0.73
CA TYR A 42 8.06 -2.61 -0.40
C TYR A 42 9.07 -3.11 0.65
N ALA A 43 10.36 -2.83 0.45
CA ALA A 43 11.42 -3.25 1.39
C ALA A 43 11.28 -2.62 2.78
N PHE A 44 10.66 -1.44 2.85
CA PHE A 44 10.38 -0.78 4.12
C PHE A 44 9.19 -1.44 4.84
N ILE A 45 8.15 -1.84 4.09
CA ILE A 45 6.98 -2.53 4.64
C ILE A 45 7.35 -3.92 5.15
N GLU A 46 8.20 -4.64 4.41
CA GLU A 46 8.78 -5.93 4.82
C GLU A 46 9.61 -5.82 6.10
N GLY A 47 10.30 -4.69 6.31
CA GLY A 47 11.05 -4.43 7.54
C GLY A 47 10.22 -3.94 8.73
N LEU A 48 9.02 -3.41 8.50
CA LEU A 48 8.18 -2.77 9.52
C LEU A 48 7.10 -3.71 10.07
N VAL A 49 6.64 -4.66 9.26
CA VAL A 49 5.61 -5.64 9.63
C VAL A 49 6.20 -7.04 9.44
N PRO A 50 6.00 -7.99 10.37
CA PRO A 50 6.49 -9.35 10.24
C PRO A 50 5.64 -10.14 9.23
N LEU A 51 5.68 -9.72 7.97
CA LEU A 51 5.03 -10.35 6.83
C LEU A 51 6.06 -11.20 6.09
N GLU A 52 5.63 -12.34 5.55
CA GLU A 52 6.43 -13.04 4.55
C GLU A 52 6.40 -12.27 3.22
N GLY A 53 7.39 -12.48 2.34
CA GLY A 53 7.54 -11.68 1.12
C GLY A 53 6.31 -11.68 0.20
N GLU A 54 5.60 -12.80 0.09
CA GLU A 54 4.34 -12.85 -0.66
C GLU A 54 3.23 -12.00 -0.01
N GLU A 55 3.15 -11.98 1.32
CA GLU A 55 2.13 -11.24 2.06
C GLU A 55 2.40 -9.73 2.03
N ALA A 56 3.67 -9.33 2.11
CA ALA A 56 4.09 -7.95 1.92
C ALA A 56 3.71 -7.44 0.52
N ALA A 57 3.87 -8.28 -0.51
CA ALA A 57 3.52 -7.92 -1.88
C ALA A 57 2.00 -7.75 -2.02
N VAL A 58 1.21 -8.63 -1.40
CA VAL A 58 -0.25 -8.52 -1.37
C VAL A 58 -0.68 -7.24 -0.65
N ALA A 59 -0.09 -6.89 0.49
CA ALA A 59 -0.42 -5.67 1.23
C ALA A 59 -0.12 -4.40 0.40
N VAL A 60 1.03 -4.36 -0.27
CA VAL A 60 1.39 -3.25 -1.18
C VAL A 60 0.43 -3.17 -2.36
N CYS A 61 0.08 -4.30 -2.98
CA CYS A 61 -0.92 -4.35 -4.04
C CYS A 61 -2.29 -3.86 -3.55
N CYS A 62 -2.73 -4.25 -2.35
CA CYS A 62 -3.97 -3.75 -1.76
C CYS A 62 -3.94 -2.23 -1.57
N CYS A 63 -2.79 -1.68 -1.14
CA CYS A 63 -2.57 -0.25 -1.00
C CYS A 63 -2.68 0.47 -2.36
N ILE A 64 -1.99 -0.02 -3.39
CA ILE A 64 -1.99 0.55 -4.74
C ILE A 64 -3.38 0.48 -5.38
N MET A 65 -4.07 -0.66 -5.28
CA MET A 65 -5.40 -0.84 -5.88
C MET A 65 -6.48 0.04 -5.26
N SER A 66 -6.26 0.48 -4.01
CA SER A 66 -7.21 1.29 -3.25
C SER A 66 -6.97 2.80 -3.38
N ALA A 67 -5.85 3.21 -3.97
CA ALA A 67 -5.47 4.61 -4.20
C ALA A 67 -5.99 5.12 -5.55
#